data_AF-A0A559LJW5-F1
#
_entry.id   AF-A0A559LJW5-F1
#
_cell.length_a   1.000
_cell.length_b   1.000
_cell.length_c   1.000
_cell.angle_alpha   90.00
_cell.angle_beta   90.00
_cell.angle_gamma   90.00
#
_symmetry.space_group_name_H-M   'P 1'
#
loop_
_entity.id
_entity.type
_entity.pdbx_description
1 polymer ?
#
loop_
_entity_poly.entity_id
_entity_poly.type
_entity_poly.pdbx_seq_one_letter_code
_entity_poly.pdbx_strand_id
1 'polypeptide(L)'
;MGLRNWFRSGRLWNGAADKGNGGADKSAAFPDFDSSPDIGTKTAANMAVDSAASFSISTPVHPNKQSTPDSAPIPYSIATQPHSVQMLWAVFTSGLTIGKEHGLPSAFNVLRHRRFQVWIDENSKLPLATKHSIRLMVLILHLLGRAMDSDMEFFFMGYSNSDSKDLDQDEARKSKALDELWKTQNWNEAKSFVERSKDLQEMGLKDWIKRAEEQGSWVAGQQGEGFAETSQEKFTRLLDHIRKLKVPYWRGFHQRDLEQDDLRVNCINATKESQKQPRSLSNVRFTLERATAHYQRQIKSQDTTPTTVLLLTGSPMQNNEVQLVIKQQTASHSKGEGGGFSIGIMAWTKWMDALGKSSFRILDEAFRGSQDINDVTEVDDDLLLKKGPSSALLLKVLNADNPAVDKMNLRKADLMYGKDNLLEPEETKLVMPLPEDVARALGQYKEPEVDDDDAGEVPFAPTSVDGGPFGDSKSVPTAI
;
A
#
# COMPACT_ATOMS: atom_id res chain seq x y z
N MET A 1 -32.53 24.57 -11.94
CA MET A 1 -32.54 25.52 -10.82
C MET A 1 -31.88 24.87 -9.62
N GLY A 2 -30.79 25.46 -9.15
CA GLY A 2 -30.22 25.40 -7.78
C GLY A 2 -29.96 24.05 -7.12
N LEU A 3 -28.68 23.68 -6.98
CA LEU A 3 -28.08 23.17 -5.74
C LEU A 3 -26.53 23.19 -5.87
N ARG A 4 -25.97 24.40 -5.80
CA ARG A 4 -24.59 24.66 -5.36
C ARG A 4 -24.71 25.18 -3.93
N ASN A 5 -24.13 24.48 -2.95
CA ASN A 5 -23.64 25.02 -1.66
C ASN A 5 -23.35 23.86 -0.70
N TRP A 6 -22.16 23.25 -0.74
CA TRP A 6 -21.67 22.41 0.35
C TRP A 6 -20.17 22.67 0.58
N PHE A 7 -19.88 23.89 1.06
CA PHE A 7 -18.65 24.23 1.77
C PHE A 7 -19.00 25.35 2.75
N ARG A 8 -19.44 24.97 3.96
CA ARG A 8 -19.41 25.80 5.18
C ARG A 8 -20.01 25.02 6.37
N SER A 9 -19.15 24.31 7.09
CA SER A 9 -19.29 24.17 8.54
C SER A 9 -17.97 23.77 9.17
N GLY A 10 -17.03 24.72 9.19
CA GLY A 10 -16.06 24.78 10.28
C GLY A 10 -16.81 25.17 11.55
N ARG A 11 -17.17 24.19 12.38
CA ARG A 11 -17.48 24.44 13.79
C ARG A 11 -16.38 23.83 14.63
N LEU A 12 -15.53 24.73 15.12
CA LEU A 12 -14.69 24.56 16.30
C LEU A 12 -15.55 23.98 17.43
N TRP A 13 -15.14 22.82 17.94
CA TRP A 13 -15.72 22.24 19.14
C TRP A 13 -15.13 22.97 20.35
N ASN A 14 -15.87 23.96 20.85
CA ASN A 14 -15.72 24.46 22.22
C ASN A 14 -16.59 23.57 23.13
N GLY A 15 -15.95 22.60 23.78
CA GLY A 15 -16.54 21.82 24.87
C GLY A 15 -16.28 22.53 26.20
N ALA A 16 -17.36 22.80 26.93
CA ALA A 16 -17.41 23.58 28.15
C ALA A 16 -16.50 23.04 29.27
N ALA A 17 -16.00 24.00 30.07
CA ALA A 17 -15.31 23.77 31.32
C ALA A 17 -16.20 23.00 32.31
N ASP A 18 -15.73 21.86 32.79
CA ASP A 18 -16.20 21.28 34.03
C ASP A 18 -15.05 21.31 35.05
N LYS A 19 -15.33 21.92 36.21
CA LYS A 19 -14.37 22.10 37.30
C LYS A 19 -14.36 20.83 38.15
N GLY A 20 -13.24 20.10 38.16
CA GLY A 20 -13.09 18.95 39.07
C GLY A 20 -11.66 18.43 39.19
N ASN A 21 -11.01 18.79 40.29
CA ASN A 21 -9.87 18.13 40.97
C ASN A 21 -8.71 17.53 40.17
N GLY A 22 -7.61 18.29 40.12
CA GLY A 22 -6.36 17.95 40.84
C GLY A 22 -5.75 16.58 40.61
N GLY A 23 -4.98 16.43 39.53
CA GLY A 23 -3.97 15.39 39.35
C GLY A 23 -3.04 15.82 38.24
N ALA A 24 -1.78 16.16 38.55
CA ALA A 24 -0.81 16.64 37.59
C ALA A 24 -0.38 15.50 36.65
N ASP A 25 -1.03 15.40 35.49
CA ASP A 25 -0.71 14.45 34.44
C ASP A 25 0.47 15.00 33.60
N LYS A 26 1.68 14.51 33.87
CA LYS A 26 2.93 14.88 33.16
C LYS A 26 3.06 14.16 31.81
N SER A 27 2.04 14.26 30.95
CA SER A 27 2.00 13.52 29.67
C SER A 27 1.75 14.42 28.45
N ALA A 28 2.64 15.39 28.23
CA ALA A 28 2.72 16.11 26.94
C ALA A 28 4.10 16.77 26.72
N ALA A 29 5.19 16.00 26.82
CA ALA A 29 6.45 16.42 26.22
C ALA A 29 6.43 16.04 24.73
N PHE A 30 6.69 17.00 23.86
CA PHE A 30 6.89 16.75 22.42
C PHE A 30 8.02 15.73 22.24
N PRO A 31 7.85 14.70 21.40
CA PRO A 31 8.89 13.70 21.21
C PRO A 31 10.12 14.34 20.58
N ASP A 32 11.28 13.99 21.14
CA ASP A 32 12.58 14.39 20.63
C ASP A 32 12.89 13.57 19.36
N PHE A 33 12.61 14.16 18.20
CA PHE A 33 12.82 13.54 16.88
C PHE A 33 14.29 13.41 16.48
N ASP A 34 15.23 13.79 17.37
CA ASP A 34 16.66 13.60 17.19
C ASP A 34 17.22 12.37 17.92
N SER A 35 16.38 11.65 18.66
CA SER A 35 16.73 10.32 19.18
C SER A 35 16.57 9.26 18.09
N SER A 36 17.40 9.37 17.06
CA SER A 36 17.90 8.15 16.45
C SER A 36 18.42 7.29 17.61
N PRO A 37 18.07 6.00 17.76
CA PRO A 37 19.00 5.14 18.48
C PRO A 37 20.36 5.41 17.82
N ASP A 38 21.38 5.61 18.64
CA ASP A 38 22.75 5.70 18.20
C ASP A 38 22.98 4.37 17.45
N ILE A 39 22.73 4.38 16.12
CA ILE A 39 22.95 3.23 15.27
C ILE A 39 24.46 3.19 15.22
N GLY A 40 25.04 2.50 16.21
CA GLY A 40 26.45 2.22 16.27
C GLY A 40 26.85 1.83 14.87
N THR A 41 27.68 2.67 14.26
CA THR A 41 28.13 2.64 12.87
C THR A 41 28.87 1.35 12.50
N LYS A 42 28.89 0.36 13.40
CA LYS A 42 29.59 -0.90 13.30
C LYS A 42 28.70 -2.13 13.06
N THR A 43 27.36 -2.04 13.12
CA THR A 43 26.51 -3.24 12.97
C THR A 43 25.76 -3.31 11.62
N ALA A 44 25.51 -2.17 10.96
CA ALA A 44 24.81 -2.15 9.66
C ALA A 44 25.69 -2.54 8.45
N ALA A 45 27.01 -2.57 8.62
CA ALA A 45 27.94 -2.76 7.50
C ALA A 45 28.23 -4.23 7.13
N ASN A 46 27.85 -5.21 7.97
CA ASN A 46 28.35 -6.60 7.85
C ASN A 46 27.27 -7.70 7.84
N MET A 47 26.00 -7.39 7.53
CA MET A 47 24.99 -8.43 7.32
C MET A 47 24.30 -8.26 5.97
N ALA A 48 24.47 -9.27 5.10
CA ALA A 48 23.84 -9.46 3.80
C ALA A 48 24.24 -8.50 2.65
N VAL A 49 25.51 -8.53 2.23
CA VAL A 49 25.95 -7.79 1.03
C VAL A 49 25.85 -8.62 -0.27
N ASP A 50 25.85 -9.96 -0.22
CA ASP A 50 26.02 -10.74 -1.45
C ASP A 50 24.73 -11.21 -2.17
N SER A 51 23.58 -11.37 -1.49
CA SER A 51 22.33 -11.82 -2.15
C SER A 51 21.34 -10.72 -2.49
N ALA A 52 21.34 -9.60 -1.76
CA ALA A 52 20.38 -8.51 -1.97
C ALA A 52 20.74 -7.62 -3.17
N ALA A 53 22.03 -7.55 -3.54
CA ALA A 53 22.52 -6.71 -4.62
C ALA A 53 22.13 -7.22 -6.03
N SER A 54 21.81 -8.50 -6.17
CA SER A 54 21.46 -9.14 -7.45
C SER A 54 19.96 -9.37 -7.66
N PHE A 55 19.10 -9.06 -6.68
CA PHE A 55 17.66 -9.36 -6.77
C PHE A 55 16.91 -8.37 -7.68
N SER A 56 16.67 -8.80 -8.92
CA SER A 56 15.88 -8.08 -9.92
C SER A 56 14.55 -8.79 -10.17
N ILE A 57 13.47 -8.05 -10.44
CA ILE A 57 12.14 -8.59 -10.73
C ILE A 57 11.75 -8.19 -12.15
N SER A 58 11.28 -9.14 -12.96
CA SER A 58 10.63 -8.95 -14.25
C SER A 58 9.13 -9.18 -14.16
N THR A 59 8.42 -8.44 -14.98
CA THR A 59 7.18 -8.91 -15.60
C THR A 59 7.53 -9.85 -16.77
N PRO A 60 6.74 -10.91 -17.00
CA PRO A 60 6.91 -11.77 -18.17
C PRO A 60 6.46 -11.00 -19.41
N VAL A 61 7.26 -11.08 -20.48
CA VAL A 61 6.88 -10.52 -21.78
C VAL A 61 6.11 -11.61 -22.53
N HIS A 62 4.86 -11.34 -22.88
CA HIS A 62 4.11 -12.22 -23.78
C HIS A 62 4.85 -12.34 -25.12
N PRO A 63 5.12 -13.54 -25.65
CA PRO A 63 5.36 -13.70 -27.08
C PRO A 63 4.11 -13.36 -27.92
N ASN A 64 2.91 -13.32 -27.31
CA ASN A 64 1.61 -13.15 -27.99
C ASN A 64 1.21 -11.71 -28.34
N LYS A 65 2.06 -10.69 -28.17
CA LYS A 65 1.79 -9.39 -28.84
C LYS A 65 2.13 -9.40 -30.34
N GLN A 66 2.66 -10.52 -30.86
CA GLN A 66 2.99 -10.72 -32.28
C GLN A 66 2.21 -11.86 -32.97
N SER A 67 1.30 -12.55 -32.28
CA SER A 67 0.50 -13.60 -32.91
C SER A 67 -0.61 -12.98 -33.76
N THR A 68 -0.54 -13.24 -35.07
CA THR A 68 -1.58 -12.96 -36.07
C THR A 68 -2.95 -13.49 -35.61
N PRO A 69 -4.07 -12.87 -36.04
CA PRO A 69 -5.42 -13.21 -35.58
C PRO A 69 -5.84 -14.69 -35.72
N ASP A 70 -5.16 -15.46 -36.57
CA ASP A 70 -5.55 -16.82 -36.94
C ASP A 70 -4.86 -17.95 -36.15
N SER A 71 -3.99 -17.65 -35.17
CA SER A 71 -3.36 -18.70 -34.36
C SER A 71 -4.16 -18.99 -33.09
N ALA A 72 -4.67 -20.21 -32.96
CA ALA A 72 -5.28 -20.72 -31.73
C ALA A 72 -4.37 -20.44 -30.51
N PRO A 73 -4.93 -20.04 -29.35
CA PRO A 73 -4.13 -19.74 -28.17
C PRO A 73 -3.29 -20.97 -27.79
N ILE A 74 -1.97 -20.83 -27.79
CA ILE A 74 -1.05 -21.88 -27.35
C ILE A 74 -1.43 -22.25 -25.90
N PRO A 75 -1.66 -23.54 -25.58
CA PRO A 75 -2.00 -23.94 -24.22
C PRO A 75 -0.92 -23.49 -23.24
N TYR A 76 -1.30 -22.71 -22.23
CA TYR A 76 -0.38 -22.30 -21.17
C TYR A 76 0.03 -23.52 -20.34
N SER A 77 1.25 -24.02 -20.54
CA SER A 77 1.83 -25.09 -19.72
C SER A 77 2.70 -24.49 -18.63
N ILE A 78 2.33 -24.73 -17.36
CA ILE A 78 3.10 -24.25 -16.19
C ILE A 78 4.48 -24.91 -16.14
N ALA A 79 4.58 -26.17 -16.56
CA ALA A 79 5.83 -26.92 -16.54
C ALA A 79 6.92 -26.33 -17.45
N THR A 80 6.54 -25.50 -18.42
CA THR A 80 7.48 -24.82 -19.33
C THR A 80 7.75 -23.36 -18.93
N GLN A 81 7.20 -22.89 -17.80
CA GLN A 81 7.41 -21.53 -17.31
C GLN A 81 8.71 -21.40 -16.51
N PRO A 82 9.24 -20.18 -16.33
CA PRO A 82 10.38 -19.95 -15.45
C PRO A 82 10.15 -20.52 -14.04
N HIS A 83 11.22 -20.95 -13.36
CA HIS A 83 11.13 -21.61 -12.04
C HIS A 83 10.34 -20.77 -11.03
N SER A 84 10.62 -19.47 -10.95
CA SER A 84 9.92 -18.53 -10.07
C SER A 84 8.40 -18.49 -10.29
N VAL A 85 7.95 -18.62 -11.55
CA VAL A 85 6.53 -18.69 -11.90
C VAL A 85 5.91 -19.98 -11.36
N GLN A 86 6.59 -21.10 -11.52
CA GLN A 86 6.13 -22.40 -11.00
C GLN A 86 6.01 -22.38 -9.47
N MET A 87 6.98 -21.78 -8.78
CA MET A 87 6.98 -21.67 -7.32
C MET A 87 5.83 -20.81 -6.80
N LEU A 88 5.64 -19.62 -7.38
CA LEU A 88 4.52 -18.73 -7.02
C LEU A 88 3.16 -19.38 -7.35
N TRP A 89 3.06 -20.08 -8.48
CA TRP A 89 1.87 -20.83 -8.85
C TRP A 89 1.53 -21.91 -7.81
N ALA A 90 2.52 -22.67 -7.35
CA ALA A 90 2.33 -23.69 -6.32
C ALA A 90 1.81 -23.08 -5.01
N VAL A 91 2.31 -21.89 -4.63
CA VAL A 91 1.83 -21.13 -3.46
C VAL A 91 0.36 -20.72 -3.63
N PHE A 92 -0.03 -20.17 -4.79
CA PHE A 92 -1.41 -19.73 -5.01
C PHE A 92 -2.39 -20.91 -5.08
N THR A 93 -2.05 -21.98 -5.79
CA THR A 93 -2.91 -23.17 -5.84
C THR A 93 -3.05 -23.85 -4.49
N SER A 94 -1.97 -23.94 -3.71
CA SER A 94 -2.04 -24.42 -2.31
C SER A 94 -2.89 -23.53 -1.41
N GLY A 95 -2.99 -22.23 -1.73
CA GLY A 95 -3.88 -21.27 -1.08
C GLY A 95 -5.37 -21.63 -1.15
N LEU A 96 -5.79 -22.36 -2.19
CA LEU A 96 -7.16 -22.88 -2.31
C LEU A 96 -7.44 -23.97 -1.27
N THR A 97 -6.47 -24.86 -1.03
CA THR A 97 -6.60 -25.98 -0.10
C THR A 97 -6.54 -25.51 1.34
N ILE A 98 -5.53 -24.72 1.69
CA ILE A 98 -5.32 -24.30 3.09
C ILE A 98 -6.47 -23.43 3.61
N GLY A 99 -7.11 -22.61 2.76
CA GLY A 99 -8.30 -21.88 3.16
C GLY A 99 -9.41 -22.81 3.63
N LYS A 100 -9.65 -23.91 2.90
CA LYS A 100 -10.68 -24.91 3.25
C LYS A 100 -10.37 -25.64 4.55
N GLU A 101 -9.10 -25.95 4.79
CA GLU A 101 -8.64 -26.55 6.06
C GLU A 101 -8.95 -25.65 7.27
N HIS A 102 -9.00 -24.33 7.06
CA HIS A 102 -9.39 -23.34 8.06
C HIS A 102 -10.85 -22.88 7.95
N GLY A 103 -11.71 -23.60 7.22
CA GLY A 103 -13.14 -23.29 7.13
C GLY A 103 -13.49 -22.09 6.23
N LEU A 104 -12.56 -21.64 5.38
CA LEU A 104 -12.76 -20.58 4.40
C LEU A 104 -12.87 -21.17 2.98
N PRO A 105 -13.53 -20.51 2.03
CA PRO A 105 -13.60 -21.00 0.64
C PRO A 105 -12.22 -21.14 -0.03
N SER A 106 -11.30 -20.21 0.29
CA SER A 106 -9.87 -20.23 -0.05
C SER A 106 -9.16 -19.15 0.76
N ALA A 107 -7.82 -19.14 0.75
CA ALA A 107 -7.02 -18.08 1.37
C ALA A 107 -7.27 -16.69 0.76
N PHE A 108 -7.75 -16.62 -0.49
CA PHE A 108 -7.85 -15.38 -1.25
C PHE A 108 -9.29 -14.86 -1.37
N ASN A 109 -10.29 -15.61 -0.90
CA ASN A 109 -11.70 -15.24 -1.09
C ASN A 109 -12.03 -13.85 -0.50
N VAL A 110 -11.34 -13.46 0.56
CA VAL A 110 -11.45 -12.15 1.20
C VAL A 110 -11.20 -10.98 0.25
N LEU A 111 -10.33 -11.16 -0.76
CA LEU A 111 -9.99 -10.12 -1.75
C LEU A 111 -11.19 -9.65 -2.58
N ARG A 112 -12.27 -10.43 -2.66
CA ARG A 112 -13.50 -10.05 -3.40
C ARG A 112 -14.54 -9.33 -2.58
N HIS A 113 -14.42 -9.40 -1.25
CA HIS A 113 -15.48 -8.97 -0.34
C HIS A 113 -15.06 -7.79 0.52
N ARG A 114 -13.79 -7.40 0.47
CA ARG A 114 -13.24 -6.29 1.23
C ARG A 114 -12.42 -5.39 0.33
N ARG A 115 -12.42 -4.11 0.66
CA ARG A 115 -11.45 -3.15 0.17
C ARG A 115 -10.11 -3.36 0.88
N PHE A 116 -9.02 -3.32 0.14
CA PHE A 116 -7.67 -3.40 0.68
C PHE A 116 -6.93 -2.08 0.48
N GLN A 117 -6.39 -1.53 1.56
CA GLN A 117 -5.48 -0.38 1.52
C GLN A 117 -4.09 -0.85 1.93
N VAL A 118 -3.20 -1.02 0.95
CA VAL A 118 -1.83 -1.50 1.18
C VAL A 118 -0.90 -0.30 1.35
N TRP A 119 -0.38 -0.11 2.56
CA TRP A 119 0.55 0.95 2.91
C TRP A 119 1.98 0.44 2.92
N ILE A 120 2.82 1.04 2.09
CA ILE A 120 4.18 0.58 1.80
C ILE A 120 5.17 1.51 2.48
N ASP A 121 6.07 0.97 3.30
CA ASP A 121 7.17 1.72 3.89
C ASP A 121 8.29 1.92 2.87
N GLU A 122 8.38 3.15 2.35
CA GLU A 122 9.41 3.58 1.41
C GLU A 122 10.61 4.26 2.10
N ASN A 123 10.77 4.13 3.42
CA ASN A 123 11.86 4.77 4.16
C ASN A 123 13.23 4.41 3.56
N SER A 124 13.94 5.42 3.09
CA SER A 124 15.21 5.23 2.38
C SER A 124 16.32 4.63 3.23
N LYS A 125 16.22 4.77 4.56
CA LYS A 125 17.19 4.27 5.53
C LYS A 125 17.02 2.78 5.84
N LEU A 126 15.95 2.14 5.37
CA LEU A 126 15.77 0.70 5.52
C LEU A 126 16.93 -0.07 4.86
N PRO A 127 17.33 -1.22 5.44
CA PRO A 127 18.26 -2.13 4.79
C PRO A 127 17.80 -2.49 3.37
N LEU A 128 18.77 -2.75 2.49
CA LEU A 128 18.48 -3.06 1.09
C LEU A 128 17.61 -4.32 0.99
N ALA A 129 17.96 -5.39 1.70
CA ALA A 129 17.18 -6.63 1.76
C ALA A 129 15.72 -6.37 2.18
N THR A 130 15.51 -5.63 3.26
CA THR A 130 14.16 -5.24 3.71
C THR A 130 13.37 -4.50 2.61
N LYS A 131 13.97 -3.54 1.91
CA LYS A 131 13.30 -2.82 0.80
C LYS A 131 12.92 -3.74 -0.36
N HIS A 132 13.80 -4.66 -0.75
CA HIS A 132 13.49 -5.65 -1.79
C HIS A 132 12.40 -6.62 -1.34
N SER A 133 12.42 -7.03 -0.07
CA SER A 133 11.46 -7.96 0.53
C SER A 133 10.06 -7.36 0.60
N ILE A 134 9.94 -6.10 1.05
CA ILE A 134 8.68 -5.33 0.99
C ILE A 134 8.19 -5.23 -0.45
N ARG A 135 9.06 -4.87 -1.39
CA ARG A 135 8.69 -4.74 -2.82
C ARG A 135 8.19 -6.07 -3.40
N LEU A 136 8.84 -7.19 -3.08
CA LEU A 136 8.37 -8.51 -3.50
C LEU A 136 6.95 -8.77 -3.01
N MET A 137 6.68 -8.52 -1.72
CA MET A 137 5.34 -8.68 -1.15
C MET A 137 4.30 -7.77 -1.81
N VAL A 138 4.65 -6.50 -2.05
CA VAL A 138 3.79 -5.54 -2.77
C VAL A 138 3.39 -6.08 -4.16
N LEU A 139 4.35 -6.61 -4.90
CA LEU A 139 4.10 -7.13 -6.25
C LEU A 139 3.28 -8.43 -6.23
N ILE A 140 3.45 -9.28 -5.22
CA ILE A 140 2.61 -10.48 -5.01
C ILE A 140 1.17 -10.06 -4.67
N LEU A 141 0.98 -9.06 -3.80
CA LEU A 141 -0.34 -8.54 -3.45
C LEU A 141 -1.02 -7.89 -4.66
N HIS A 142 -0.29 -7.13 -5.47
CA HIS A 142 -0.81 -6.52 -6.70
C HIS A 142 -1.25 -7.59 -7.69
N LEU A 143 -0.42 -8.61 -7.91
CA LEU A 143 -0.74 -9.75 -8.76
C LEU A 143 -2.02 -10.47 -8.29
N LEU A 144 -2.14 -10.77 -7.00
CA LEU A 144 -3.35 -11.38 -6.43
C LEU A 144 -4.56 -10.46 -6.54
N GLY A 145 -4.38 -9.15 -6.31
CA GLY A 145 -5.40 -8.13 -6.45
C GLY A 145 -5.95 -8.07 -7.88
N ARG A 146 -5.07 -8.07 -8.89
CA ARG A 146 -5.42 -8.15 -10.31
C ARG A 146 -6.15 -9.45 -10.64
N ALA A 147 -5.57 -10.58 -10.25
CA ALA A 147 -6.11 -11.90 -10.56
C ALA A 147 -7.50 -12.16 -9.95
N MET A 148 -7.79 -11.53 -8.82
CA MET A 148 -9.05 -11.68 -8.08
C MET A 148 -10.02 -10.52 -8.29
N ASP A 149 -9.67 -9.55 -9.14
CA ASP A 149 -10.39 -8.31 -9.37
C ASP A 149 -10.78 -7.58 -8.06
N SER A 150 -9.80 -7.45 -7.17
CA SER A 150 -9.97 -6.84 -5.84
C SER A 150 -10.06 -5.31 -5.92
N ASP A 151 -10.86 -4.70 -5.04
CA ASP A 151 -10.75 -3.28 -4.69
C ASP A 151 -9.51 -3.10 -3.79
N MET A 152 -8.35 -2.94 -4.42
CA MET A 152 -7.06 -2.80 -3.74
C MET A 152 -6.36 -1.53 -4.22
N GLU A 153 -5.93 -0.73 -3.25
CA GLU A 153 -5.16 0.49 -3.49
C GLU A 153 -3.82 0.43 -2.78
N PHE A 154 -2.78 0.87 -3.49
CA PHE A 154 -1.41 0.95 -2.98
C PHE A 154 -1.08 2.39 -2.61
N PHE A 155 -0.64 2.58 -1.37
CA PHE A 155 -0.22 3.86 -0.83
C PHE A 155 1.22 3.77 -0.36
N PHE A 156 1.98 4.83 -0.56
CA PHE A 156 3.26 5.02 0.13
C PHE A 156 3.03 5.89 1.36
N MET A 157 3.83 5.71 2.40
CA MET A 157 3.58 6.40 3.67
C MET A 157 3.98 7.87 3.64
N GLY A 158 5.01 8.22 2.87
CA GLY A 158 5.57 9.57 2.70
C GLY A 158 5.44 10.15 1.30
N TYR A 159 4.95 9.38 0.32
CA TYR A 159 4.76 9.79 -1.07
C TYR A 159 3.29 9.63 -1.50
N SER A 160 2.61 10.72 -1.85
CA SER A 160 1.21 10.73 -2.30
C SER A 160 1.11 10.71 -3.83
N ASN A 161 0.05 10.09 -4.35
CA ASN A 161 -0.32 10.19 -5.77
C ASN A 161 -1.02 11.52 -6.06
N SER A 162 -0.23 12.60 -6.15
CA SER A 162 -0.74 13.95 -6.41
C SER A 162 -1.24 14.17 -7.86
N ASP A 163 -1.09 13.16 -8.72
CA ASP A 163 -1.62 13.14 -10.10
C ASP A 163 -2.82 12.21 -10.25
N SER A 164 -3.39 11.73 -9.14
CA SER A 164 -4.60 10.89 -9.15
C SER A 164 -5.76 11.60 -9.86
N LYS A 165 -6.52 10.82 -10.64
CA LYS A 165 -7.75 11.27 -11.30
C LYS A 165 -8.88 11.60 -10.30
N ASP A 166 -8.74 11.16 -9.05
CA ASP A 166 -9.68 11.41 -7.95
C ASP A 166 -9.37 12.70 -7.18
N LEU A 167 -8.45 13.52 -7.69
CA LEU A 167 -8.22 14.88 -7.23
C LEU A 167 -8.69 15.82 -8.34
N ASP A 168 -9.52 16.79 -7.98
CA ASP A 168 -9.80 17.88 -8.91
C ASP A 168 -8.55 18.76 -9.11
N GLN A 169 -8.59 19.67 -10.08
CA GLN A 169 -7.44 20.52 -10.41
C GLN A 169 -6.97 21.37 -9.22
N ASP A 170 -7.88 21.81 -8.35
CA ASP A 170 -7.55 22.62 -7.18
C ASP A 170 -6.91 21.77 -6.09
N GLU A 171 -7.48 20.60 -5.81
CA GLU A 171 -6.97 19.61 -4.87
C GLU A 171 -5.58 19.11 -5.28
N ALA A 172 -5.36 18.84 -6.57
CA ALA A 172 -4.06 18.44 -7.09
C ALA A 172 -2.99 19.52 -6.89
N ARG A 173 -3.32 20.81 -7.11
CA ARG A 173 -2.39 21.93 -6.85
C ARG A 173 -2.05 22.03 -5.37
N LYS A 174 -3.04 21.93 -4.48
CA LYS A 174 -2.83 21.92 -3.03
C LYS A 174 -2.00 20.74 -2.56
N SER A 175 -2.28 19.54 -3.07
CA SER A 175 -1.49 18.33 -2.79
C SER A 175 -0.02 18.53 -3.16
N LYS A 176 0.26 18.99 -4.39
CA LYS A 176 1.61 19.28 -4.86
C LYS A 176 2.31 20.35 -4.02
N ALA A 177 1.59 21.42 -3.66
CA ALA A 177 2.15 22.47 -2.81
C ALA A 177 2.52 21.95 -1.40
N LEU A 178 1.69 21.07 -0.82
CA LEU A 178 2.00 20.42 0.45
C LEU A 178 3.16 19.42 0.31
N ASP A 179 3.27 18.70 -0.81
CA ASP A 179 4.40 17.80 -1.10
C ASP A 179 5.73 18.56 -1.17
N GLU A 180 5.75 19.72 -1.83
CA GLU A 180 6.96 20.53 -1.93
C GLU A 180 7.31 21.23 -0.62
N LEU A 181 6.31 21.73 0.13
CA LEU A 181 6.55 22.22 1.48
C LEU A 181 7.07 21.11 2.40
N TRP A 182 6.49 19.91 2.27
CA TRP A 182 6.94 18.73 2.98
C TRP A 182 8.43 18.50 2.75
N LYS A 183 8.95 18.76 1.54
CA LYS A 183 10.35 18.56 1.13
C LYS A 183 11.37 19.60 1.62
N THR A 184 10.94 20.65 2.30
CA THR A 184 11.86 21.65 2.86
C THR A 184 12.74 21.07 3.99
N GLN A 185 13.91 21.65 4.23
CA GLN A 185 14.90 21.09 5.18
C GLN A 185 14.91 21.78 6.54
N ASN A 186 14.37 23.01 6.62
CA ASN A 186 14.39 23.81 7.83
C ASN A 186 13.28 24.87 7.85
N TRP A 187 13.10 25.50 9.02
CA TRP A 187 12.08 26.51 9.27
C TRP A 187 12.10 27.68 8.28
N ASN A 188 13.28 28.23 7.98
CA ASN A 188 13.40 29.42 7.14
C ASN A 188 13.01 29.13 5.69
N GLU A 189 13.42 27.97 5.18
CA GLU A 189 13.04 27.50 3.86
C GLU A 189 11.53 27.26 3.77
N ALA A 190 10.95 26.57 4.76
CA ALA A 190 9.52 26.32 4.85
C ALA A 190 8.69 27.61 4.91
N LYS A 191 9.10 28.57 5.73
CA LYS A 191 8.49 29.89 5.82
C LYS A 191 8.52 30.63 4.49
N SER A 192 9.69 30.70 3.88
CA SER A 192 9.88 31.35 2.57
C SER A 192 9.05 30.68 1.47
N PHE A 193 8.80 29.36 1.58
CA PHE A 193 7.95 28.63 0.64
C PHE A 193 6.47 28.98 0.83
N VAL A 194 5.95 28.98 2.08
CA VAL A 194 4.56 29.37 2.38
C VAL A 194 4.28 30.81 1.97
N GLU A 195 5.23 31.73 2.16
CA GLU A 195 5.09 33.14 1.77
C GLU A 195 4.96 33.35 0.26
N ARG A 196 5.49 32.42 -0.56
CA ARG A 196 5.44 32.49 -2.03
C ARG A 196 4.32 31.66 -2.63
N SER A 197 3.84 30.63 -1.94
CA SER A 197 2.80 29.74 -2.45
C SER A 197 1.39 30.26 -2.12
N LYS A 198 0.62 30.61 -3.15
CA LYS A 198 -0.77 31.05 -2.99
C LYS A 198 -1.65 29.94 -2.43
N ASP A 199 -1.48 28.70 -2.91
CA ASP A 199 -2.29 27.56 -2.48
C ASP A 199 -2.13 27.29 -0.97
N LEU A 200 -0.90 27.39 -0.45
CA LEU A 200 -0.63 27.21 0.98
C LEU A 200 -1.17 28.37 1.84
N GLN A 201 -1.22 29.58 1.27
CA GLN A 201 -1.85 30.72 1.95
C GLN A 201 -3.37 30.57 2.03
N GLU A 202 -4.00 30.09 0.96
CA GLU A 202 -5.43 29.77 0.95
C GLU A 202 -5.79 28.67 1.95
N MET A 203 -4.85 27.76 2.23
CA MET A 203 -4.96 26.75 3.29
C MET A 203 -4.69 27.28 4.71
N GLY A 204 -4.38 28.57 4.87
CA GLY A 204 -4.19 29.22 6.18
C GLY A 204 -2.81 29.00 6.81
N LEU A 205 -1.82 28.48 6.08
CA LEU A 205 -0.49 28.21 6.64
C LEU A 205 0.26 29.49 7.01
N LYS A 206 0.00 30.61 6.32
CA LYS A 206 0.63 31.90 6.64
C LYS A 206 0.25 32.39 8.04
N ASP A 207 -1.04 32.33 8.36
CA ASP A 207 -1.53 32.69 9.69
C ASP A 207 -1.08 31.68 10.75
N TRP A 208 -0.97 30.41 10.38
CA TRP A 208 -0.42 29.37 11.25
C TRP A 208 1.03 29.66 11.63
N ILE A 209 1.88 29.98 10.65
CA ILE A 209 3.29 30.33 10.87
C ILE A 209 3.39 31.56 11.76
N LYS A 210 2.61 32.61 11.48
CA LYS A 210 2.61 33.83 12.29
C LYS A 210 2.29 33.53 13.76
N ARG A 211 1.26 32.74 14.04
CA ARG A 211 0.92 32.30 15.41
C ARG A 211 2.04 31.48 16.05
N ALA A 212 2.68 30.59 15.28
CA ALA A 212 3.80 29.79 15.77
C ALA A 212 5.03 30.64 16.14
N GLU A 213 5.24 31.78 15.47
CA GLU A 213 6.29 32.74 15.80
C GLU A 213 5.96 33.58 17.05
N GLU A 214 4.70 33.98 17.21
CA GLU A 214 4.23 34.84 18.32
C GLU A 214 4.03 34.07 19.64
N GLN A 215 3.61 32.80 19.60
CA GLN A 215 3.18 32.03 20.77
C GLN A 215 4.22 30.97 21.19
N GLY A 216 5.45 31.35 21.52
CA GLY A 216 6.49 30.38 21.98
C GLY A 216 5.93 29.30 22.91
N SER A 217 6.10 28.03 22.52
CA SER A 217 5.67 26.77 23.16
C SER A 217 4.29 26.72 23.84
N TRP A 218 3.35 25.97 23.25
CA TRP A 218 2.17 25.44 23.94
C TRP A 218 2.53 24.09 24.60
N VAL A 219 3.36 24.11 25.64
CA VAL A 219 3.37 22.98 26.60
C VAL A 219 2.34 23.31 27.66
N ALA A 220 1.17 22.68 27.54
CA ALA A 220 0.12 22.76 28.55
C ALA A 220 0.67 22.24 29.89
N GLY A 221 0.97 23.14 30.83
CA GLY A 221 1.34 22.79 32.20
C GLY A 221 2.59 23.47 32.78
N GLN A 222 3.37 24.20 31.98
CA GLN A 222 4.49 25.00 32.51
C GLN A 222 4.23 26.49 32.30
N GLN A 223 3.46 27.09 33.21
CA GLN A 223 3.54 28.53 33.45
C GLN A 223 4.85 28.80 34.21
N GLY A 224 5.94 28.93 33.45
CA GLY A 224 7.25 29.31 33.95
C GLY A 224 8.11 29.74 32.77
N GLU A 225 8.66 30.95 32.85
CA GLU A 225 9.62 31.59 31.94
C GLU A 225 10.02 30.83 30.66
N GLY A 226 9.34 31.16 29.55
CA GLY A 226 10.01 31.71 28.38
C GLY A 226 11.09 30.87 27.67
N PHE A 227 10.92 29.56 27.50
CA PHE A 227 11.69 28.87 26.46
C PHE A 227 11.04 29.11 25.10
N ALA A 228 11.60 30.06 24.35
CA ALA A 228 11.24 30.24 22.95
C ALA A 228 11.55 28.94 22.19
N GLU A 229 10.54 28.34 21.54
CA GLU A 229 10.76 27.18 20.67
C GLU A 229 11.90 27.49 19.69
N THR A 230 12.84 26.57 19.62
CA THR A 230 13.91 26.57 18.63
C THR A 230 13.30 26.50 17.22
N SER A 231 14.03 26.99 16.22
CA SER A 231 13.63 26.83 14.81
C SER A 231 13.41 25.36 14.43
N GLN A 232 14.15 24.46 15.08
CA GLN A 232 14.02 23.02 14.91
C GLN A 232 12.65 22.52 15.38
N GLU A 233 12.25 22.86 16.60
CA GLU A 233 10.95 22.47 17.18
C GLU A 233 9.78 23.05 16.38
N LYS A 234 9.87 24.32 15.99
CA LYS A 234 8.87 24.97 15.12
C LYS A 234 8.70 24.23 13.80
N PHE A 235 9.82 23.86 13.18
CA PHE A 235 9.80 23.14 11.91
C PHE A 235 9.20 21.74 12.06
N THR A 236 9.58 21.00 13.09
CA THR A 236 8.96 19.70 13.40
C THR A 236 7.45 19.81 13.63
N ARG A 237 7.00 20.83 14.37
CA ARG A 237 5.58 21.09 14.61
C ARG A 237 4.83 21.46 13.32
N LEU A 238 5.48 22.19 12.41
CA LEU A 238 4.94 22.48 11.09
C LEU A 238 4.79 21.20 10.26
N LEU A 239 5.78 20.30 10.28
CA LEU A 239 5.68 19.01 9.61
C LEU A 239 4.49 18.20 10.16
N ASP A 240 4.33 18.08 11.48
CA ASP A 240 3.16 17.42 12.06
C ASP A 240 1.82 18.03 11.56
N HIS A 241 1.77 19.36 11.47
CA HIS A 241 0.60 20.07 10.94
C HIS A 241 0.36 19.76 9.45
N ILE A 242 1.41 19.78 8.62
CA ILE A 242 1.32 19.47 7.19
C ILE A 242 0.81 18.05 6.98
N ARG A 243 1.28 17.05 7.75
CA ARG A 243 0.76 15.67 7.64
C ARG A 243 -0.76 15.61 7.79
N LYS A 244 -1.30 16.34 8.77
CA LYS A 244 -2.75 16.44 9.00
C LYS A 244 -3.47 17.10 7.83
N LEU A 245 -2.89 18.16 7.27
CA LEU A 245 -3.43 18.86 6.11
C LEU A 245 -3.37 18.04 4.82
N LYS A 246 -2.42 17.11 4.69
CA LYS A 246 -2.29 16.23 3.52
C LYS A 246 -3.33 15.11 3.50
N VAL A 247 -3.92 14.74 4.63
CA VAL A 247 -4.86 13.58 4.73
C VAL A 247 -5.97 13.59 3.67
N PRO A 248 -6.69 14.70 3.40
CA PRO A 248 -7.78 14.71 2.42
C PRO A 248 -7.31 14.47 0.98
N TYR A 249 -6.07 14.87 0.67
CA TYR A 249 -5.48 14.82 -0.67
C TYR A 249 -4.63 13.56 -0.90
N TRP A 250 -4.48 12.71 0.12
CA TRP A 250 -3.63 11.54 0.04
C TRP A 250 -4.31 10.44 -0.77
N ARG A 251 -4.00 10.37 -2.07
CA ARG A 251 -4.48 9.31 -2.95
C ARG A 251 -3.45 8.20 -3.11
N GLY A 252 -3.96 6.99 -3.27
CA GLY A 252 -3.20 5.80 -3.62
C GLY A 252 -3.21 5.56 -5.12
N PHE A 253 -2.73 4.39 -5.51
CA PHE A 253 -2.80 3.88 -6.86
C PHE A 253 -3.69 2.64 -6.84
N HIS A 254 -4.82 2.70 -7.55
CA HIS A 254 -5.73 1.57 -7.63
C HIS A 254 -5.11 0.45 -8.49
N GLN A 255 -5.25 -0.80 -8.06
CA GLN A 255 -4.59 -1.96 -8.69
C GLN A 255 -4.94 -2.10 -10.18
N ARG A 256 -6.17 -1.72 -10.58
CA ARG A 256 -6.63 -1.77 -11.97
C ARG A 256 -5.90 -0.78 -12.89
N ASP A 257 -5.44 0.35 -12.34
CA ASP A 257 -4.77 1.42 -13.08
C ASP A 257 -3.24 1.26 -13.10
N LEU A 258 -2.72 0.18 -12.52
CA LEU A 258 -1.29 -0.07 -12.39
C LEU A 258 -0.92 -1.36 -13.11
N GLU A 259 -0.02 -1.23 -14.09
CA GLU A 259 0.78 -2.36 -14.51
C GLU A 259 1.84 -2.67 -13.44
N GLN A 260 2.27 -3.92 -13.39
CA GLN A 260 3.19 -4.39 -12.36
C GLN A 260 4.56 -3.65 -12.41
N ASP A 261 5.04 -3.33 -13.62
CA ASP A 261 6.26 -2.53 -13.78
C ASP A 261 6.09 -1.08 -13.30
N ASP A 262 4.92 -0.48 -13.49
CA ASP A 262 4.62 0.87 -13.00
C ASP A 262 4.66 0.90 -11.48
N LEU A 263 4.08 -0.10 -10.82
CA LEU A 263 4.13 -0.22 -9.35
C LEU A 263 5.57 -0.39 -8.86
N ARG A 264 6.39 -1.20 -9.55
CA ARG A 264 7.82 -1.36 -9.25
C ARG A 264 8.57 -0.03 -9.36
N VAL A 265 8.32 0.74 -10.42
CA VAL A 265 8.90 2.08 -10.63
C VAL A 265 8.44 3.05 -9.54
N ASN A 266 7.15 3.02 -9.18
CA ASN A 266 6.60 3.83 -8.11
C ASN A 266 7.27 3.55 -6.76
N CYS A 267 7.51 2.28 -6.39
CA CYS A 267 8.27 1.94 -5.18
C CYS A 267 9.69 2.56 -5.19
N ILE A 268 10.38 2.53 -6.33
CA ILE A 268 11.72 3.11 -6.47
C ILE A 268 11.66 4.63 -6.34
N ASN A 269 10.70 5.28 -6.99
CA ASN A 269 10.52 6.74 -6.93
C ASN A 269 10.14 7.19 -5.52
N ALA A 270 9.21 6.50 -4.86
CA ALA A 270 8.82 6.79 -3.49
C ALA A 270 10.02 6.70 -2.53
N THR A 271 10.90 5.70 -2.70
CA THR A 271 12.15 5.58 -1.93
C THR A 271 13.11 6.75 -2.18
N LYS A 272 13.20 7.25 -3.41
CA LYS A 272 14.01 8.45 -3.73
C LYS A 272 13.40 9.72 -3.15
N GLU A 273 12.08 9.86 -3.19
CA GLU A 273 11.39 11.01 -2.58
C GLU A 273 11.54 11.01 -1.06
N SER A 274 11.52 9.85 -0.40
CA SER A 274 11.73 9.79 1.06
C SER A 274 13.13 10.23 1.49
N GLN A 275 14.16 10.05 0.66
CA GLN A 275 15.50 10.60 0.92
C GLN A 275 15.51 12.13 1.03
N LYS A 276 14.60 12.81 0.30
CA LYS A 276 14.47 14.26 0.34
C LYS A 276 13.85 14.74 1.66
N GLN A 277 13.34 13.83 2.49
CA GLN A 277 12.69 14.14 3.76
C GLN A 277 13.19 13.29 4.93
N PRO A 278 14.44 13.52 5.38
CA PRO A 278 15.08 12.68 6.39
C PRO A 278 14.46 12.79 7.78
N ARG A 279 13.57 13.76 8.03
CA ARG A 279 12.86 13.98 9.29
C ARG A 279 11.51 13.25 9.38
N SER A 280 11.12 12.57 8.32
CA SER A 280 9.86 11.83 8.24
C SER A 280 9.93 10.42 8.85
N LEU A 281 10.81 10.19 9.84
CA LEU A 281 11.25 8.83 10.23
C LEU A 281 10.21 7.97 10.95
N SER A 282 9.15 8.59 11.49
CA SER A 282 7.98 7.83 11.92
C SER A 282 6.81 8.17 11.03
N ASN A 283 6.61 7.36 10.00
CA ASN A 283 5.38 7.37 9.21
C ASN A 283 4.43 6.24 9.62
N VAL A 284 4.90 5.26 10.39
CA VAL A 284 4.12 4.09 10.81
C VAL A 284 2.95 4.54 11.69
N ARG A 285 3.24 5.28 12.77
CA ARG A 285 2.22 5.87 13.65
C ARG A 285 1.19 6.66 12.85
N PHE A 286 1.62 7.66 12.10
CA PHE A 286 0.71 8.54 11.36
C PHE A 286 -0.15 7.78 10.35
N THR A 287 0.38 6.70 9.77
CA THR A 287 -0.39 5.85 8.86
C THR A 287 -1.50 5.11 9.61
N LEU A 288 -1.21 4.55 10.78
CA LEU A 288 -2.22 3.91 11.65
C LEU A 288 -3.28 4.92 12.13
N GLU A 289 -2.85 6.10 12.56
CA GLU A 289 -3.74 7.19 13.00
C GLU A 289 -4.66 7.65 11.86
N ARG A 290 -4.11 7.81 10.64
CA ARG A 290 -4.84 8.20 9.43
C ARG A 290 -5.83 7.13 9.00
N ALA A 291 -5.41 5.87 8.97
CA ALA A 291 -6.26 4.73 8.60
C ALA A 291 -7.48 4.64 9.52
N THR A 292 -7.25 4.71 10.83
CA THR A 292 -8.31 4.72 11.84
C THR A 292 -9.25 5.93 11.64
N ALA A 293 -8.69 7.14 11.47
CA ALA A 293 -9.49 8.34 11.26
C ALA A 293 -10.30 8.32 9.95
N HIS A 294 -9.75 7.71 8.89
CA HIS A 294 -10.46 7.53 7.62
C HIS A 294 -11.68 6.64 7.80
N TYR A 295 -11.48 5.47 8.43
CA TYR A 295 -12.57 4.54 8.69
C TYR A 295 -13.68 5.16 9.55
N GLN A 296 -13.32 5.93 10.58
CA GLN A 296 -14.31 6.66 11.38
C GLN A 296 -15.15 7.65 10.58
N ARG A 297 -14.57 8.29 9.55
CA ARG A 297 -15.33 9.19 8.68
C ARG A 297 -16.34 8.42 7.83
N GLN A 298 -15.95 7.25 7.31
CA GLN A 298 -16.84 6.37 6.54
C GLN A 298 -18.02 5.86 7.37
N ILE A 299 -17.77 5.49 8.63
CA ILE A 299 -18.85 5.14 9.57
C ILE A 299 -19.84 6.31 9.73
N LYS A 300 -19.32 7.53 9.94
CA LYS A 300 -20.16 8.71 10.11
C LYS A 300 -20.96 9.06 8.87
N SER A 301 -20.44 8.77 7.68
CA SER A 301 -21.14 9.01 6.40
C SER A 301 -22.06 7.85 5.98
N GLN A 302 -22.17 6.78 6.78
CA GLN A 302 -22.93 5.56 6.45
C GLN A 302 -22.47 4.88 5.14
N ASP A 303 -21.21 5.10 4.76
CA ASP A 303 -20.59 4.57 3.54
C ASP A 303 -19.53 3.52 3.92
N THR A 304 -19.94 2.53 4.71
CA THR A 304 -19.03 1.55 5.30
C THR A 304 -18.89 0.33 4.39
N THR A 305 -17.79 0.27 3.64
CA THR A 305 -17.32 -0.96 2.99
C THR A 305 -16.37 -1.70 3.93
N PRO A 306 -16.50 -3.03 4.10
CA PRO A 306 -15.50 -3.82 4.81
C PRO A 306 -14.10 -3.56 4.25
N THR A 307 -13.18 -3.11 5.10
CA THR A 307 -11.86 -2.63 4.73
C THR A 307 -10.79 -3.34 5.54
N THR A 308 -9.73 -3.76 4.87
CA THR A 308 -8.49 -4.24 5.48
C THR A 308 -7.37 -3.27 5.11
N VAL A 309 -6.74 -2.70 6.13
CA VAL A 309 -5.53 -1.90 5.97
C VAL A 309 -4.36 -2.84 6.18
N LEU A 310 -3.49 -2.97 5.17
CA LEU A 310 -2.30 -3.80 5.26
C LEU A 310 -1.06 -2.91 5.27
N LEU A 311 -0.38 -2.85 6.42
CA LEU A 311 0.82 -2.06 6.63
C LEU A 311 2.07 -2.93 6.43
N LEU A 312 2.86 -2.64 5.41
CA LEU A 312 4.12 -3.30 5.13
C LEU A 312 5.26 -2.41 5.61
N THR A 313 5.84 -2.72 6.78
CA THR A 313 6.80 -1.82 7.43
C THR A 313 8.10 -2.49 7.85
N GLY A 314 9.21 -1.85 7.49
CA GLY A 314 10.51 -2.15 8.06
C GLY A 314 10.88 -1.17 9.16
N SER A 315 10.23 -0.01 9.26
CA SER A 315 10.54 1.04 10.23
C SER A 315 10.07 0.67 11.63
N PRO A 316 10.88 0.88 12.68
CA PRO A 316 10.48 0.65 14.05
C PRO A 316 9.46 1.71 14.50
N MET A 317 8.64 1.35 15.48
CA MET A 317 7.87 2.32 16.26
C MET A 317 8.51 2.49 17.64
N GLN A 318 8.42 3.70 18.18
CA GLN A 318 8.79 3.94 19.58
C GLN A 318 7.60 3.63 20.51
N ASN A 319 7.88 3.23 21.76
CA ASN A 319 6.83 2.89 22.72
C ASN A 319 5.81 4.01 22.95
N ASN A 320 6.26 5.27 23.03
CA ASN A 320 5.37 6.44 23.16
C ASN A 320 4.43 6.59 21.96
N GLU A 321 4.87 6.25 20.74
CA GLU A 321 4.06 6.27 19.54
C GLU A 321 2.98 5.20 19.57
N VAL A 322 3.33 4.00 20.01
CA VAL A 322 2.38 2.90 20.22
C VAL A 322 1.29 3.31 21.21
N GLN A 323 1.66 3.92 22.34
CA GLN A 323 0.68 4.39 23.33
C GLN A 323 -0.27 5.45 22.75
N LEU A 324 0.22 6.32 21.85
CA LEU A 324 -0.61 7.32 21.19
C LEU A 324 -1.59 6.69 20.19
N VAL A 325 -1.15 5.68 19.43
CA VAL A 325 -2.02 4.89 18.55
C VAL A 325 -3.11 4.19 19.37
N ILE A 326 -2.75 3.48 20.45
CA ILE A 326 -3.69 2.78 21.34
C ILE A 326 -4.69 3.75 21.94
N LYS A 327 -4.24 4.93 22.40
CA LYS A 327 -5.12 5.96 22.94
C LYS A 327 -6.13 6.45 21.91
N GLN A 328 -5.70 6.69 20.67
CA GLN A 328 -6.60 7.08 19.58
C GLN A 328 -7.58 5.97 19.24
N GLN A 329 -7.11 4.73 19.09
CA GLN A 329 -7.96 3.58 18.76
C GLN A 329 -9.01 3.32 19.87
N THR A 330 -8.63 3.46 21.13
CA THR A 330 -9.57 3.43 22.27
C THR A 330 -10.65 4.51 22.16
N ALA A 331 -10.25 5.77 21.93
CA ALA A 331 -11.20 6.87 21.77
C ALA A 331 -12.11 6.69 20.55
N SER A 332 -11.62 5.97 19.54
CA SER A 332 -12.31 5.80 18.26
C SER A 332 -13.50 4.84 18.30
N HIS A 333 -13.59 3.98 19.32
CA HIS A 333 -14.57 2.88 19.41
C HIS A 333 -14.63 2.00 18.14
N SER A 334 -13.50 1.86 17.45
CA SER A 334 -13.39 1.01 16.27
C SER A 334 -13.66 -0.46 16.63
N LYS A 335 -14.43 -1.16 15.79
CA LYS A 335 -14.76 -2.58 16.00
C LYS A 335 -14.11 -3.43 14.92
N GLY A 336 -13.40 -4.49 15.33
CA GLY A 336 -12.71 -5.45 14.46
C GLY A 336 -13.58 -6.63 14.08
N GLU A 337 -13.89 -7.53 15.04
CA GLU A 337 -14.69 -8.73 14.77
C GLU A 337 -16.09 -8.39 14.23
N GLY A 338 -16.34 -8.75 12.97
CA GLY A 338 -17.59 -8.44 12.25
C GLY A 338 -17.82 -6.95 12.00
N GLY A 339 -16.87 -6.09 12.38
CA GLY A 339 -16.97 -4.62 12.38
C GLY A 339 -16.48 -3.96 11.10
N GLY A 340 -16.17 -4.75 10.06
CA GLY A 340 -15.81 -4.24 8.74
C GLY A 340 -14.48 -3.49 8.66
N PHE A 341 -13.65 -3.48 9.70
CA PHE A 341 -12.34 -2.81 9.65
C PHE A 341 -11.26 -3.60 10.39
N SER A 342 -10.10 -3.72 9.78
CA SER A 342 -8.93 -4.35 10.37
C SER A 342 -7.63 -3.73 9.84
N ILE A 343 -6.58 -3.87 10.63
CA ILE A 343 -5.22 -3.42 10.35
C ILE A 343 -4.30 -4.62 10.52
N GLY A 344 -3.86 -5.21 9.41
CA GLY A 344 -2.77 -6.18 9.40
C GLY A 344 -1.43 -5.46 9.25
N ILE A 345 -0.44 -5.81 10.06
CA ILE A 345 0.91 -5.24 9.99
C ILE A 345 1.90 -6.38 9.70
N MET A 346 2.54 -6.32 8.54
CA MET A 346 3.72 -7.14 8.26
C MET A 346 4.97 -6.35 8.65
N ALA A 347 5.65 -6.80 9.70
CA ALA A 347 6.80 -6.11 10.29
C ALA A 347 8.12 -6.84 9.99
N TRP A 348 9.01 -6.22 9.22
CA TRP A 348 10.35 -6.73 8.96
C TRP A 348 11.29 -6.41 10.11
N THR A 349 11.24 -7.22 11.16
CA THR A 349 11.86 -6.89 12.44
C THR A 349 13.32 -7.33 12.57
N LYS A 350 13.88 -8.09 11.62
CA LYS A 350 15.22 -8.70 11.75
C LYS A 350 16.31 -7.73 12.20
N TRP A 351 16.34 -6.55 11.59
CA TRP A 351 17.33 -5.50 11.85
C TRP A 351 16.96 -4.58 13.03
N MET A 352 15.74 -4.68 13.56
CA MET A 352 15.29 -3.89 14.70
C MET A 352 15.87 -4.40 16.02
N ASP A 353 16.07 -3.47 16.96
CA ASP A 353 16.41 -3.79 18.33
C ASP A 353 15.22 -4.41 19.09
N ALA A 354 15.46 -4.83 20.34
CA ALA A 354 14.44 -5.46 21.17
C ALA A 354 13.26 -4.51 21.47
N LEU A 355 13.53 -3.20 21.59
CA LEU A 355 12.50 -2.20 21.90
C LEU A 355 11.56 -1.95 20.71
N GLY A 356 12.11 -1.83 19.50
CA GLY A 356 11.34 -1.73 18.27
C GLY A 356 10.46 -2.96 18.04
N LYS A 357 11.01 -4.16 18.29
CA LYS A 357 10.24 -5.42 18.26
C LYS A 357 9.10 -5.43 19.28
N SER A 358 9.39 -5.05 20.53
CA SER A 358 8.37 -5.04 21.58
C SER A 358 7.23 -4.06 21.30
N SER A 359 7.52 -2.96 20.59
CA SER A 359 6.52 -1.94 20.26
C SER A 359 5.40 -2.51 19.39
N PHE A 360 5.73 -3.34 18.39
CA PHE A 360 4.71 -4.01 17.58
C PHE A 360 3.89 -5.03 18.38
N ARG A 361 4.53 -5.79 19.28
CA ARG A 361 3.82 -6.75 20.14
C ARG A 361 2.87 -6.07 21.13
N ILE A 362 3.27 -4.92 21.67
CA ILE A 362 2.40 -4.13 22.54
C ILE A 362 1.16 -3.65 21.77
N LEU A 363 1.30 -3.29 20.49
CA LEU A 363 0.17 -2.89 19.65
C LEU A 363 -0.76 -4.07 19.34
N ASP A 364 -0.17 -5.23 19.01
CA ASP A 364 -0.87 -6.49 18.73
C ASP A 364 -1.72 -6.93 19.93
N GLU A 365 -1.14 -6.91 21.14
CA GLU A 365 -1.81 -7.39 22.36
C GLU A 365 -2.71 -6.33 23.03
N ALA A 366 -2.82 -5.12 22.45
CA ALA A 366 -3.48 -3.98 23.08
C ALA A 366 -5.00 -4.16 23.25
N PHE A 367 -5.63 -4.92 22.36
CA PHE A 367 -7.09 -5.11 22.31
C PHE A 367 -7.44 -6.60 22.22
N ARG A 368 -8.71 -6.95 22.47
CA ARG A 368 -9.22 -8.33 22.38
C ARG A 368 -10.67 -8.35 21.89
N GLY A 369 -11.06 -9.45 21.25
CA GLY A 369 -12.42 -9.66 20.76
C GLY A 369 -12.85 -8.57 19.78
N SER A 370 -14.08 -8.08 19.89
CA SER A 370 -14.59 -7.07 18.93
C SER A 370 -13.86 -5.74 18.86
N GLN A 371 -12.95 -5.42 19.79
CA GLN A 371 -12.11 -4.21 19.72
C GLN A 371 -10.74 -4.48 19.09
N ASP A 372 -10.43 -5.75 18.86
CA ASP A 372 -9.18 -6.17 18.27
C ASP A 372 -9.18 -5.91 16.77
N ILE A 373 -8.46 -4.86 16.38
CA ILE A 373 -8.34 -4.42 15.00
C ILE A 373 -6.91 -4.55 14.48
N ASN A 374 -5.93 -4.89 15.32
CA ASN A 374 -4.52 -4.93 14.93
C ASN A 374 -4.05 -6.39 14.95
N ASP A 375 -3.47 -6.87 13.86
CA ASP A 375 -2.79 -8.17 13.81
C ASP A 375 -1.38 -7.97 13.25
N VAL A 376 -0.37 -8.39 14.00
CA VAL A 376 1.04 -8.21 13.65
C VAL A 376 1.66 -9.55 13.25
N THR A 377 2.20 -9.59 12.05
CA THR A 377 3.03 -10.70 11.57
C THR A 377 4.48 -10.23 11.39
N GLU A 378 5.37 -10.68 12.27
CA GLU A 378 6.81 -10.47 12.11
C GLU A 378 7.36 -11.34 10.97
N VAL A 379 8.18 -10.77 10.08
CA VAL A 379 8.75 -11.46 8.91
C VAL A 379 10.27 -11.27 8.81
N ASP A 380 10.95 -12.28 8.28
CA ASP A 380 12.39 -12.28 7.97
C ASP A 380 12.58 -11.91 6.49
N ASP A 381 13.37 -10.87 6.24
CA ASP A 381 13.64 -10.34 4.91
C ASP A 381 14.35 -11.34 4.01
N ASP A 382 15.37 -12.03 4.52
CA ASP A 382 16.17 -12.97 3.74
C ASP A 382 15.37 -14.21 3.35
N LEU A 383 14.60 -14.76 4.29
CA LEU A 383 13.76 -15.93 4.02
C LEU A 383 12.64 -15.59 3.04
N LEU A 384 11.98 -14.44 3.19
CA LEU A 384 10.94 -14.02 2.25
C LEU A 384 11.51 -13.74 0.86
N LEU A 385 12.70 -13.12 0.75
CA LEU A 385 13.36 -12.90 -0.54
C LEU A 385 13.79 -14.21 -1.21
N LYS A 386 14.32 -15.14 -0.42
CA LYS A 386 14.85 -16.40 -0.94
C LYS A 386 13.75 -17.38 -1.34
N LYS A 387 12.70 -17.50 -0.52
CA LYS A 387 11.68 -18.55 -0.64
C LYS A 387 10.28 -18.03 -0.96
N GLY A 388 10.05 -16.73 -0.86
CA GLY A 388 8.72 -16.14 -1.02
C GLY A 388 7.80 -16.44 0.16
N PRO A 389 6.60 -15.84 0.17
CA PRO A 389 5.59 -16.15 1.15
C PRO A 389 5.01 -17.56 0.91
N SER A 390 4.68 -18.27 1.99
CA SER A 390 3.87 -19.47 1.89
C SER A 390 2.38 -19.11 1.72
N SER A 391 1.57 -20.10 1.34
CA SER A 391 0.11 -19.96 1.31
C SER A 391 -0.47 -19.69 2.70
N ALA A 392 0.17 -20.19 3.76
CA ALA A 392 -0.23 -19.97 5.14
C ALA A 392 0.04 -18.54 5.60
N LEU A 393 1.18 -17.96 5.20
CA LEU A 393 1.47 -16.55 5.45
C LEU A 393 0.46 -15.64 4.72
N LEU A 394 0.18 -15.93 3.45
CA LEU A 394 -0.84 -15.17 2.69
C LEU A 394 -2.23 -15.32 3.31
N LEU A 395 -2.61 -16.52 3.76
CA LEU A 395 -3.87 -16.77 4.46
C LEU A 395 -3.99 -15.89 5.72
N LYS A 396 -2.98 -15.91 6.60
CA LYS A 396 -2.95 -15.12 7.85
C LYS A 396 -3.03 -13.63 7.56
N VAL A 397 -2.19 -13.11 6.66
CA VAL A 397 -2.10 -11.67 6.37
C VAL A 397 -3.37 -11.12 5.71
N LEU A 398 -3.94 -11.85 4.74
CA LEU A 398 -5.10 -11.36 4.00
C LEU A 398 -6.40 -11.47 4.81
N ASN A 399 -6.45 -12.40 5.77
CA ASN A 399 -7.65 -12.70 6.56
C ASN A 399 -7.45 -12.36 8.04
N ALA A 400 -6.57 -11.41 8.38
CA ALA A 400 -6.21 -11.05 9.76
C ALA A 400 -7.40 -10.81 10.70
N ASP A 401 -8.55 -10.37 10.17
CA ASP A 401 -9.78 -10.13 10.93
C ASP A 401 -10.67 -11.36 11.12
N ASN A 402 -10.27 -12.51 10.58
CA ASN A 402 -11.05 -13.73 10.62
C ASN A 402 -10.64 -14.59 11.83
N PRO A 403 -11.57 -14.92 12.75
CA PRO A 403 -11.28 -15.73 13.93
C PRO A 403 -10.66 -17.11 13.62
N ALA A 404 -10.89 -17.65 12.41
CA ALA A 404 -10.33 -18.93 11.99
C ALA A 404 -8.81 -18.88 11.76
N VAL A 405 -8.25 -17.70 11.46
CA VAL A 405 -6.81 -17.51 11.23
C VAL A 405 -6.15 -16.65 12.31
N ASP A 406 -6.93 -15.93 13.11
CA ASP A 406 -6.45 -15.10 14.21
C ASP A 406 -5.45 -15.87 15.11
N LYS A 407 -5.82 -17.10 15.51
CA LYS A 407 -4.99 -17.97 16.36
C LYS A 407 -3.94 -18.78 15.60
N MET A 408 -3.79 -18.57 14.29
CA MET A 408 -2.83 -19.32 13.48
C MET A 408 -1.40 -18.96 13.89
N ASN A 409 -0.72 -19.93 14.50
CA ASN A 409 0.62 -19.72 15.01
C ASN A 409 1.68 -20.03 13.95
N LEU A 410 2.13 -19.00 13.23
CA LEU A 410 3.18 -19.09 12.21
C LEU A 410 4.62 -19.01 12.76
N ARG A 411 4.89 -19.48 13.99
CA ARG A 411 6.23 -19.37 14.61
C ARG A 411 7.35 -20.14 13.91
N LYS A 412 7.03 -21.11 13.04
CA LYS A 412 8.03 -21.90 12.32
C LYS A 412 8.25 -21.34 10.93
N ALA A 413 9.52 -21.11 10.58
CA ALA A 413 9.91 -20.61 9.25
C ALA A 413 9.32 -21.46 8.10
N ASP A 414 9.29 -22.79 8.26
CA ASP A 414 8.74 -23.72 7.25
C ASP A 414 7.22 -23.57 7.02
N LEU A 415 6.52 -22.87 7.91
CA LEU A 415 5.11 -22.52 7.74
C LEU A 415 4.93 -21.14 7.10
N MET A 416 5.88 -20.21 7.28
CA MET A 416 5.77 -18.83 6.79
C MET A 416 6.25 -18.63 5.36
N TYR A 417 7.24 -19.41 4.94
CA TYR A 417 7.93 -19.20 3.67
C TYR A 417 7.72 -20.38 2.72
N GLY A 418 7.96 -20.15 1.43
CA GLY A 418 7.93 -21.21 0.43
C GLY A 418 8.85 -22.38 0.80
N LYS A 419 8.48 -23.59 0.37
CA LYS A 419 9.29 -24.79 0.64
C LYS A 419 10.64 -24.67 -0.08
N ASP A 420 10.56 -24.31 -1.36
CA ASP A 420 11.69 -24.18 -2.28
C ASP A 420 12.09 -22.70 -2.49
N ASN A 421 13.25 -22.48 -3.09
CA ASN A 421 13.71 -21.13 -3.41
C ASN A 421 12.91 -20.57 -4.59
N LEU A 422 12.66 -19.26 -4.59
CA LEU A 422 12.01 -18.56 -5.71
C LEU A 422 12.88 -18.51 -6.97
N LEU A 423 14.20 -18.56 -6.80
CA LEU A 423 15.18 -18.52 -7.88
C LEU A 423 16.07 -19.76 -7.80
N GLU A 424 16.38 -20.31 -8.97
CA GLU A 424 17.52 -21.22 -9.11
C GLU A 424 18.84 -20.49 -8.81
N PRO A 425 19.90 -21.17 -8.33
CA PRO A 425 21.18 -20.52 -7.99
C PRO A 425 21.80 -19.69 -9.13
N GLU A 426 21.57 -20.09 -10.38
CA GLU A 426 22.03 -19.44 -11.60
C GLU A 426 21.12 -18.30 -12.08
N GLU A 427 19.89 -18.19 -11.55
CA GLU A 427 18.95 -17.14 -11.92
C GLU A 427 19.22 -15.85 -11.15
N THR A 428 19.28 -14.73 -11.88
CA THR A 428 19.47 -13.39 -11.30
C THR A 428 18.20 -12.55 -11.31
N LYS A 429 17.09 -13.09 -11.87
CA LYS A 429 15.87 -12.32 -12.09
C LYS A 429 14.63 -13.15 -11.80
N LEU A 430 13.82 -12.66 -10.87
CA LEU A 430 12.53 -13.24 -10.54
C LEU A 430 11.52 -12.87 -11.62
N VAL A 431 10.91 -13.84 -12.27
CA VAL A 431 9.81 -13.63 -13.21
C VAL A 431 8.49 -13.86 -12.47
N MET A 432 7.64 -12.85 -12.45
CA MET A 432 6.29 -12.95 -11.88
C MET A 432 5.35 -13.62 -12.89
N PRO A 433 4.33 -14.38 -12.48
CA PRO A 433 3.32 -14.88 -13.41
C PRO A 433 2.41 -13.74 -13.90
N LEU A 434 1.71 -13.96 -15.01
CA LEU A 434 0.67 -13.04 -15.47
C LEU A 434 -0.57 -13.12 -14.56
N PRO A 435 -1.26 -11.98 -14.31
CA PRO A 435 -2.49 -11.97 -13.54
C PRO A 435 -3.59 -12.90 -14.10
N GLU A 436 -3.71 -13.00 -15.43
CA GLU A 436 -4.72 -13.82 -16.10
C GLU A 436 -4.49 -15.31 -15.85
N ASP A 437 -3.22 -15.74 -15.84
CA ASP A 437 -2.85 -17.11 -15.56
C ASP A 437 -3.15 -17.44 -14.09
N VAL A 438 -2.80 -16.55 -13.16
CA VAL A 438 -3.14 -16.71 -11.75
C VAL A 438 -4.67 -16.71 -11.55
N ALA A 439 -5.41 -15.85 -12.25
CA ALA A 439 -6.87 -15.85 -12.21
C ALA A 439 -7.43 -17.20 -12.68
N ARG A 440 -6.87 -17.78 -13.75
CA ARG A 440 -7.25 -19.11 -14.23
C ARG A 440 -6.95 -20.19 -13.19
N ALA A 441 -5.79 -20.14 -12.55
CA ALA A 441 -5.40 -21.04 -11.46
C ALA A 441 -6.41 -21.04 -10.30
N LEU A 442 -6.90 -19.85 -9.98
CA LEU A 442 -7.83 -19.60 -8.88
C LEU A 442 -9.31 -19.75 -9.32
N GLY A 443 -9.56 -20.21 -10.54
CA GLY A 443 -10.90 -20.42 -11.10
C GLY A 443 -11.70 -19.14 -11.31
N GLN A 444 -11.03 -18.01 -11.55
CA GLN A 444 -11.60 -16.67 -11.72
C GLN A 444 -11.55 -16.12 -13.12
N TYR A 445 -10.79 -16.76 -14.00
CA TYR A 445 -10.71 -16.34 -15.39
C TYR A 445 -12.08 -16.53 -16.06
N LYS A 446 -12.62 -15.43 -16.58
CA LYS A 446 -13.70 -15.45 -17.56
C LYS A 446 -13.05 -15.24 -18.92
N GLU A 447 -13.31 -16.13 -19.88
CA GLU A 447 -12.90 -15.88 -21.25
C GLU A 447 -13.52 -14.55 -21.71
N PRO A 448 -12.75 -13.67 -22.39
CA PRO A 448 -13.35 -12.49 -22.98
C PRO A 448 -14.44 -12.94 -23.94
N GLU A 449 -15.66 -12.41 -23.75
CA GLU A 449 -16.73 -12.58 -24.73
C GLU A 449 -16.21 -12.03 -26.05
N VAL A 450 -16.16 -12.88 -27.08
CA VAL A 450 -15.87 -12.43 -28.44
C VAL A 450 -17.12 -11.68 -28.87
N ASP A 451 -17.01 -10.37 -29.06
CA ASP A 451 -18.05 -9.59 -29.73
C ASP A 451 -18.16 -10.14 -31.17
N ASP A 452 -19.12 -11.03 -31.40
CA ASP A 452 -19.48 -11.56 -32.74
C ASP A 452 -20.09 -10.47 -33.66
N ASP A 453 -20.08 -9.20 -33.25
CA ASP A 453 -20.68 -8.08 -33.98
C ASP A 453 -19.77 -7.49 -35.07
N ASP A 454 -18.56 -8.00 -35.28
CA ASP A 454 -17.68 -7.61 -36.40
C ASP A 454 -17.73 -8.62 -37.55
N ALA A 455 -18.94 -9.11 -37.86
CA ALA A 455 -19.25 -9.69 -39.17
C ALA A 455 -19.20 -8.55 -40.21
N GLY A 456 -17.98 -8.29 -40.69
CA GLY A 456 -17.65 -7.18 -41.57
C GLY A 456 -18.67 -6.92 -42.67
N GLU A 457 -19.10 -5.66 -42.77
CA GLU A 457 -19.64 -5.12 -44.02
C GLU A 457 -18.61 -5.35 -45.13
N VAL A 458 -18.92 -6.29 -46.02
CA VAL A 458 -18.14 -6.54 -47.23
C VAL A 458 -18.22 -5.25 -48.07
N PRO A 459 -17.09 -4.57 -48.36
CA PRO A 459 -17.14 -3.37 -49.18
C PRO A 459 -17.48 -3.79 -50.62
N PHE A 460 -18.64 -3.36 -51.10
CA PHE A 460 -19.00 -3.44 -52.51
C PHE A 460 -17.97 -2.68 -53.35
N ALA A 461 -17.10 -3.41 -54.04
CA ALA A 461 -16.19 -2.84 -55.03
C ALA A 461 -16.99 -2.41 -56.28
N PRO A 462 -16.67 -1.25 -56.90
CA PRO A 462 -17.36 -0.79 -58.10
C PRO A 462 -16.90 -1.55 -59.34
N THR A 463 -17.86 -1.69 -60.26
CA THR A 463 -17.84 -2.29 -61.59
C THR A 463 -16.55 -2.09 -62.41
N SER A 464 -16.12 -3.16 -63.10
CA SER A 464 -15.45 -3.05 -64.39
C SER A 464 -16.23 -3.81 -65.46
N VAL A 465 -16.58 -3.07 -66.51
CA VAL A 465 -17.12 -3.53 -67.79
C VAL A 465 -15.90 -3.68 -68.70
N ASP A 466 -15.71 -4.84 -69.32
CA ASP A 466 -15.43 -4.97 -70.76
C ASP A 466 -15.07 -6.41 -71.19
N GLY A 467 -15.70 -6.84 -72.29
CA GLY A 467 -15.08 -7.70 -73.32
C GLY A 467 -15.19 -9.22 -73.18
N GLY A 468 -16.18 -9.83 -73.85
CA GLY A 468 -16.14 -11.27 -74.23
C GLY A 468 -15.15 -11.54 -75.39
N PRO A 469 -15.26 -12.66 -76.15
CA PRO A 469 -16.20 -13.79 -76.11
C PRO A 469 -15.46 -15.16 -76.11
N PHE A 470 -16.13 -16.24 -76.57
CA PHE A 470 -15.75 -17.69 -76.60
C PHE A 470 -16.22 -18.46 -75.35
N GLY A 471 -17.01 -19.52 -75.42
CA GLY A 471 -17.44 -20.34 -76.55
C GLY A 471 -17.59 -21.78 -76.08
N ASP A 472 -18.81 -22.30 -76.17
CA ASP A 472 -19.22 -23.71 -76.23
C ASP A 472 -19.08 -24.65 -75.03
N SER A 473 -20.26 -24.92 -74.48
CA SER A 473 -20.74 -26.21 -73.99
C SER A 473 -20.31 -27.41 -74.85
N LYS A 474 -19.87 -28.50 -74.20
CA LYS A 474 -20.35 -29.87 -74.48
C LYS A 474 -19.86 -30.87 -73.42
N SER A 475 -20.82 -31.32 -72.61
CA SER A 475 -20.81 -32.58 -71.88
C SER A 475 -21.31 -33.70 -72.79
N VAL A 476 -20.65 -34.88 -72.79
CA VAL A 476 -21.24 -36.22 -73.05
C VAL A 476 -20.33 -37.28 -72.36
N PRO A 477 -20.88 -38.38 -71.82
CA PRO A 477 -20.38 -39.05 -70.62
C PRO A 477 -19.70 -40.40 -70.84
N THR A 478 -19.07 -40.87 -69.77
CA THR A 478 -18.43 -42.17 -69.57
C THR A 478 -19.41 -43.33 -69.68
N ALA A 479 -19.04 -44.36 -70.45
CA ALA A 479 -19.70 -45.65 -70.51
C ALA A 479 -19.31 -46.52 -69.30
N ILE A 480 -20.31 -47.07 -68.60
CA ILE A 480 -20.68 -48.49 -68.43
C ILE A 480 -21.90 -48.52 -67.51
#